data_AF-A0A937ESR7-F1
#
_entry.id   AF-A0A937ESR7-F1
#
_cell.length_a   1.000
_cell.length_b   1.000
_cell.length_c   1.000
_cell.angle_alpha   90.00
_cell.angle_beta   90.00
_cell.angle_gamma   90.00
#
_symmetry.space_group_name_H-M   'P 1'
#
loop_
_entity.id
_entity.type
_entity.pdbx_description
1 polymer ?
#
loop_
_entity_poly.entity_id
_entity_poly.type
_entity_poly.pdbx_seq_one_letter_code
_entity_poly.pdbx_strand_id
1 'polypeptide(L)'
;ALRLAGAVDADVVRAALADVVARHESLRTVFAETGDGEPCQVVGEAGVEVPVVEIGDESALKAALVAEAGRGFDLSVEAPLRAVLFDLPGDEFVLLFV
;
A
#
# COMPACT_ATOMS: atom_id res chain seq x y z
N ALA A 1 -0.88 -10.09 -4.11
CA ALA A 1 -1.13 -10.24 -2.66
C ALA A 1 -0.30 -11.39 -2.12
N LEU A 2 0.12 -11.30 -0.86
CA LEU A 2 0.92 -12.28 -0.12
C LEU A 2 0.08 -12.81 1.04
N ARG A 3 -0.02 -14.14 1.16
CA ARG A 3 -0.74 -14.81 2.26
C ARG A 3 0.25 -15.14 3.37
N LEU A 4 -0.09 -14.74 4.59
CA LEU A 4 0.73 -14.86 5.79
C LEU A 4 -0.06 -15.70 6.80
N ALA A 5 0.58 -16.72 7.37
CA ALA A 5 -0.04 -17.60 8.35
C ALA A 5 0.56 -17.38 9.73
N GLY A 6 -0.28 -17.46 10.76
CA GLY A 6 0.10 -17.31 12.16
C GLY A 6 -0.01 -15.86 12.66
N ALA A 7 0.66 -15.59 13.79
CA ALA A 7 0.59 -14.29 14.47
C ALA A 7 1.34 -13.19 13.69
N VAL A 8 0.64 -12.53 12.77
CA VAL A 8 1.14 -11.33 12.09
C VAL A 8 0.87 -10.12 12.98
N ASP A 9 1.92 -9.39 13.32
CA ASP A 9 1.84 -8.12 14.01
C ASP A 9 1.78 -6.99 12.97
N ALA A 10 0.64 -6.29 12.92
CA ALA A 10 0.39 -5.21 11.96
C ALA A 10 1.35 -4.02 12.15
N ASP A 11 1.80 -3.74 13.38
CA ASP A 11 2.76 -2.66 13.65
C ASP A 11 4.15 -3.02 13.14
N VAL A 12 4.54 -4.30 13.24
CA VAL A 12 5.79 -4.80 12.65
C VAL A 12 5.75 -4.73 11.13
N VAL A 13 4.62 -5.12 10.51
CA VAL A 13 4.44 -4.99 9.05
C VAL A 13 4.55 -3.53 8.63
N ARG A 14 3.87 -2.62 9.33
CA ARG A 14 3.93 -1.18 9.06
C ARG A 14 5.35 -0.63 9.17
N ALA A 15 6.07 -0.99 10.23
CA ALA A 15 7.45 -0.55 10.42
C ALA A 15 8.38 -1.08 9.32
N ALA A 16 8.23 -2.34 8.92
CA ALA A 16 9.01 -2.94 7.83
C ALA A 16 8.74 -2.24 6.49
N LEU A 17 7.47 -1.93 6.16
CA LEU A 17 7.14 -1.19 4.95
C LEU A 17 7.67 0.24 4.99
N ALA A 18 7.58 0.91 6.15
CA ALA A 18 8.11 2.25 6.32
C ALA A 18 9.64 2.31 6.07
N ASP A 19 10.39 1.30 6.51
CA ASP A 19 11.84 1.21 6.25
C ASP A 19 12.14 1.05 4.74
N VAL A 20 11.40 0.19 4.05
CA VAL A 20 11.51 0.02 2.59
C VAL A 20 11.19 1.34 1.87
N VAL A 21 10.09 1.99 2.21
CA VAL A 21 9.67 3.26 1.59
C VAL A 21 10.70 4.36 1.86
N ALA A 22 11.23 4.47 3.08
CA ALA A 22 12.28 5.42 3.40
C ALA A 22 13.53 5.22 2.53
N ARG A 23 13.95 3.97 2.33
CA ARG A 23 15.15 3.60 1.56
C ARG A 23 15.01 3.82 0.05
N HIS A 24 13.79 3.78 -0.49
CA HIS A 24 13.56 3.80 -1.94
C HIS A 24 12.83 5.07 -2.40
N GLU A 25 13.54 5.94 -3.12
CA GLU A 25 12.99 7.20 -3.66
C GLU A 25 11.78 6.99 -4.56
N SER A 26 11.82 5.95 -5.42
CA SER A 26 10.73 5.67 -6.36
C SER A 26 9.37 5.41 -5.70
N LEU A 27 9.36 4.93 -4.45
CA LEU A 27 8.14 4.67 -3.69
C LEU A 27 7.56 5.94 -3.04
N ARG A 28 8.24 7.08 -3.18
CA ARG A 28 7.88 8.38 -2.61
C ARG A 28 7.77 9.46 -3.68
N THR A 29 7.89 9.09 -4.96
CA THR A 29 7.90 10.05 -6.07
C THR A 29 6.50 10.31 -6.60
N VAL A 30 6.15 11.60 -6.73
CA VAL A 30 5.00 12.08 -7.50
C VAL A 30 5.46 12.81 -8.76
N PHE A 31 4.56 12.97 -9.72
CA PHE A 31 4.79 13.59 -11.02
C PHE A 31 3.97 14.86 -11.13
N ALA A 32 4.62 16.00 -10.86
CA ALA A 32 4.00 17.32 -10.91
C ALA A 32 4.40 18.05 -12.21
N GLU A 33 3.71 19.14 -12.51
CA GLU A 33 4.13 20.09 -13.52
C GLU A 33 4.84 21.27 -12.84
N THR A 34 5.90 21.76 -13.48
CA THR A 34 6.55 23.01 -13.08
C THR A 34 5.65 24.21 -13.42
N GLY A 35 6.00 25.42 -12.95
CA GLY A 35 5.25 26.64 -13.26
C GLY A 35 5.12 26.94 -14.76
N ASP A 36 6.00 26.36 -15.59
CA ASP A 36 6.00 26.50 -17.06
C ASP A 36 5.33 25.31 -17.77
N GLY A 37 4.75 24.36 -17.03
CA GLY A 37 4.01 23.21 -17.57
C GLY A 37 4.87 21.99 -17.94
N GLU A 38 6.16 21.98 -17.60
CA GLU A 38 7.01 20.82 -17.86
C GLU A 38 6.85 19.75 -16.76
N PRO A 39 6.68 18.45 -17.11
CA PRO A 39 6.56 17.39 -16.12
C PRO A 39 7.88 17.15 -15.38
N CYS A 40 7.81 17.07 -14.07
CA CYS A 40 8.95 16.79 -13.20
C CYS A 40 8.61 15.75 -12.13
N GLN A 41 9.65 15.11 -11.60
CA GLN A 41 9.53 14.19 -10.47
C GLN A 41 9.84 14.93 -9.18
N VAL A 42 8.97 14.76 -8.20
CA VAL A 42 9.15 15.31 -6.85
C VAL A 42 9.20 14.15 -5.87
N VAL A 43 10.35 14.01 -5.20
CA VAL A 43 10.54 13.00 -4.17
C VAL A 43 9.98 13.55 -2.86
N GLY A 44 8.90 12.94 -2.38
CA GLY A 44 8.26 13.27 -1.11
C GLY A 44 8.94 12.67 0.11
N GLU A 45 8.42 13.05 1.29
CA GLU A 45 8.80 12.44 2.56
C GLU A 45 8.38 10.97 2.63
N ALA A 46 9.05 10.21 3.50
CA ALA A 46 8.71 8.82 3.70
C ALA A 46 7.44 8.68 4.55
N GLY A 47 6.41 8.09 3.95
CA GLY A 47 5.17 7.74 4.63
C GLY A 47 4.48 6.61 3.89
N VAL A 48 3.98 5.64 4.64
CA VAL A 48 3.13 4.57 4.09
C VAL A 48 2.12 4.17 5.15
N GLU A 49 0.85 4.17 4.76
CA GLU A 49 -0.23 3.66 5.58
C GLU A 49 -0.48 2.19 5.24
N VAL A 50 -0.72 1.40 6.29
CA VAL A 50 -1.10 -0.01 6.17
C VAL A 50 -2.35 -0.21 7.03
N PRO A 51 -3.55 0.15 6.51
CA PRO A 51 -4.80 -0.18 7.19
C PRO A 51 -4.93 -1.69 7.35
N VAL A 52 -5.48 -2.09 8.50
CA VAL A 52 -5.89 -3.47 8.77
C VAL A 52 -7.40 -3.55 8.55
N VAL A 53 -7.84 -4.49 7.74
CA VAL A 53 -9.24 -4.67 7.36
C VAL A 53 -9.66 -6.09 7.67
N GLU A 54 -10.62 -6.26 8.59
CA GLU A 54 -11.23 -7.55 8.87
C GLU A 54 -12.07 -8.03 7.68
N ILE A 55 -11.88 -9.27 7.28
CA ILE A 55 -12.55 -9.91 6.14
C ILE A 55 -13.14 -11.24 6.60
N GLY A 56 -14.44 -11.43 6.40
CA GLY A 56 -15.15 -12.61 6.92
C GLY A 56 -14.83 -13.93 6.20
N ASP A 57 -14.55 -13.88 4.89
CA ASP A 57 -14.29 -15.08 4.10
C ASP A 57 -13.52 -14.78 2.80
N GLU A 58 -13.16 -15.85 2.08
CA GLU A 58 -12.44 -15.80 0.80
C GLU A 58 -13.18 -15.03 -0.31
N SER A 59 -14.52 -15.03 -0.33
CA SER A 59 -15.27 -14.29 -1.35
C SER A 59 -15.18 -12.79 -1.10
N ALA A 60 -15.31 -12.38 0.16
CA ALA A 60 -15.14 -10.99 0.57
C ALA A 60 -13.69 -10.54 0.33
N LEU A 61 -12.70 -11.38 0.63
CA LEU A 61 -11.29 -11.12 0.32
C LEU A 61 -11.10 -10.86 -1.18
N LYS A 62 -11.62 -11.75 -2.03
CA LYS A 62 -11.48 -11.61 -3.49
C LYS A 62 -12.10 -10.31 -3.98
N ALA A 63 -13.26 -9.92 -3.47
CA ALA A 63 -13.89 -8.64 -3.82
C ALA A 63 -13.04 -7.44 -3.39
N ALA A 64 -12.50 -7.45 -2.17
CA ALA A 64 -11.63 -6.39 -1.65
C ALA A 64 -10.33 -6.27 -2.44
N LEU A 65 -9.68 -7.40 -2.78
CA LEU A 65 -8.47 -7.42 -3.60
C LEU A 65 -8.69 -6.79 -4.98
N VAL A 66 -9.82 -7.12 -5.63
CA VAL A 66 -10.18 -6.55 -6.94
C VAL A 66 -10.46 -5.05 -6.83
N ALA A 67 -11.18 -4.62 -5.78
CA ALA A 67 -11.49 -3.22 -5.56
C ALA A 67 -10.23 -2.38 -5.34
N GLU A 68 -9.31 -2.82 -4.47
CA GLU A 68 -8.06 -2.10 -4.19
C GLU A 68 -7.11 -2.09 -5.40
N ALA A 69 -6.95 -3.22 -6.10
CA ALA A 69 -6.13 -3.28 -7.30
C ALA A 69 -6.71 -2.46 -8.46
N GLY A 70 -8.04 -2.28 -8.50
CA GLY A 70 -8.72 -1.47 -9.51
C GLY A 70 -8.67 0.04 -9.22
N ARG A 71 -8.25 0.45 -8.02
CA ARG A 71 -8.12 1.86 -7.67
C ARG A 71 -6.89 2.44 -8.37
N GLY A 72 -7.07 3.48 -9.18
CA GLY A 72 -5.94 4.21 -9.77
C GLY A 72 -5.16 5.01 -8.73
N PHE A 73 -4.01 5.55 -9.13
CA PHE A 73 -3.28 6.57 -8.38
C PHE A 73 -3.41 7.91 -9.10
N ASP A 74 -3.64 8.98 -8.34
CA ASP A 74 -3.39 10.33 -8.85
C ASP A 74 -1.90 10.64 -8.69
N LEU A 75 -1.11 10.32 -9.71
CA LEU A 75 0.35 10.46 -9.66
C LEU A 75 0.83 11.90 -9.43
N SER A 76 -0.04 12.92 -9.51
CA SER A 76 0.33 14.31 -9.20
C SER A 76 0.50 14.56 -7.70
N VAL A 77 -0.15 13.76 -6.86
CA VAL A 77 -0.21 13.95 -5.40
C VAL A 77 -0.08 12.66 -4.59
N GLU A 78 -0.27 11.50 -5.21
CA GLU A 78 -0.18 10.18 -4.58
C GLU A 78 1.11 9.46 -5.01
N ALA A 79 1.90 9.04 -4.04
CA ALA A 79 3.03 8.15 -4.29
C ALA A 79 2.52 6.77 -4.78
N PRO A 80 3.27 6.07 -5.67
CA PRO A 80 2.81 4.87 -6.36
C PRO A 80 2.97 3.61 -5.50
N LEU A 81 2.48 3.67 -4.26
CA LEU A 81 2.45 2.52 -3.37
C LEU A 81 1.27 2.64 -2.40
N ARG A 82 0.45 1.60 -2.35
CA ARG A 82 -0.50 1.37 -1.26
C ARG A 82 -0.35 -0.04 -0.74
N ALA A 83 -0.56 -0.19 0.56
CA ALA A 83 -0.60 -1.49 1.19
C ALA A 83 -1.87 -1.63 2.04
N VAL A 84 -2.45 -2.82 2.06
CA VAL A 84 -3.57 -3.17 2.94
C VAL A 84 -3.32 -4.54 3.52
N LEU A 85 -3.48 -4.67 4.83
CA LEU A 85 -3.40 -5.95 5.52
C LEU A 85 -4.82 -6.44 5.81
N PHE A 86 -5.27 -7.48 5.10
CA PHE A 86 -6.55 -8.12 5.38
C PHE A 86 -6.38 -9.17 6.48
N ASP A 87 -7.23 -9.11 7.49
CA ASP A 87 -7.28 -10.06 8.61
C ASP A 87 -8.44 -11.05 8.36
N LEU A 88 -8.13 -12.34 8.33
CA LEU A 88 -9.07 -13.42 8.05
C LEU A 88 -9.21 -14.36 9.27
N PRO A 89 -10.36 -15.06 9.41
CA PRO A 89 -10.52 -16.08 10.43
C PRO A 89 -9.45 -17.17 10.36
N GLY A 90 -8.98 -17.62 11.52
CA GLY A 90 -8.02 -18.72 11.62
C GLY A 90 -6.55 -18.30 11.61
N ASP A 91 -6.24 -17.10 12.12
CA ASP A 91 -4.88 -16.54 12.21
C ASP A 91 -4.22 -16.45 10.83
N GLU A 92 -4.97 -15.93 9.86
CA GLU A 92 -4.53 -15.78 8.48
C GLU A 92 -4.63 -14.33 8.04
N PHE A 93 -3.59 -13.84 7.39
CA PHE A 93 -3.55 -12.49 6.88
C PHE A 93 -3.19 -12.47 5.40
N VAL A 94 -3.72 -11.48 4.68
CA VAL A 94 -3.35 -11.23 3.28
C VAL A 94 -2.85 -9.80 3.16
N LEU A 95 -1.57 -9.66 2.86
CA LEU A 95 -0.96 -8.37 2.55
C LEU A 95 -1.04 -8.10 1.05
N LEU A 96 -1.76 -7.05 0.67
CA LEU A 96 -1.79 -6.55 -0.69
C LEU A 96 -0.86 -5.34 -0.82
N PHE A 97 -0.09 -5.30 -1.90
CA PHE A 97 0.61 -4.11 -2.39
C PHE A 97 0.00 -3.77 -3.76
N VAL A 98 -0.31 -2.49 -3.97
CA VAL A 98 -0.79 -1.92 -5.24
C VAL A 98 0.10 -0.75 -5.61
#